data_AF-A0A7T4B2D6-F1
#
_entry.id   AF-A0A7T4B2D6-F1
#
_cell.length_a   1.000
_cell.length_b   1.000
_cell.length_c   1.000
_cell.angle_alpha   90.00
_cell.angle_beta   90.00
_cell.angle_gamma   90.00
#
_symmetry.space_group_name_H-M   'P 1'
#
loop_
_entity.id
_entity.type
_entity.pdbx_description
1 polymer ?
#
loop_
_entity_poly.entity_id
_entity_poly.type
_entity_poly.pdbx_seq_one_letter_code
_entity_poly.pdbx_strand_id
1 'polypeptide(L)' 'MALHRFEKGELGHWLRIVADNSEPGAVQTAVPAHVAEALQTLRCIDPGPDGAWRITEKGKLALRMEEPGALHLR' A
#
# COMPACT_ATOMS: atom_id res chain seq x y z
N MET A 1 4.77 15.26 13.63
CA MET A 1 3.94 14.07 13.85
C MET A 1 4.80 12.85 13.58
N ALA A 2 4.68 11.79 14.38
CA ALA A 2 5.46 10.58 14.15
C ALA A 2 4.86 9.83 12.95
N LEU A 3 5.69 9.55 11.94
CA LEU A 3 5.29 8.70 10.82
C LEU A 3 4.96 7.30 11.37
N HIS A 4 3.85 6.71 10.96
CA HIS A 4 3.50 5.33 11.32
C HIS A 4 4.70 4.42 11.02
N ARG A 5 5.11 3.63 12.02
CA ARG A 5 6.21 2.68 11.88
C ARG A 5 5.62 1.31 11.60
N PHE A 6 5.70 0.88 10.34
CA PHE A 6 5.19 -0.41 9.92
C PHE A 6 5.91 -1.56 10.62
N GLU A 7 5.14 -2.49 11.17
CA GLU A 7 5.62 -3.79 11.64
C GLU A 7 5.95 -4.72 10.45
N LYS A 8 6.66 -5.82 10.73
CA LYS A 8 7.04 -6.78 9.70
C LYS A 8 5.79 -7.34 9.00
N GLY A 9 5.70 -7.17 7.68
CA GLY A 9 4.57 -7.61 6.85
C GLY A 9 3.35 -6.69 6.88
N GLU A 10 3.32 -5.69 7.78
CA GLU A 10 2.22 -4.73 7.87
C GLU A 10 2.17 -3.84 6.62
N LEU A 11 3.33 -3.41 6.12
CA LEU A 11 3.43 -2.63 4.89
C LEU A 11 2.84 -3.40 3.70
N GLY A 12 3.27 -4.66 3.50
CA GLY A 12 2.74 -5.52 2.44
C GLY A 12 1.23 -5.75 2.56
N HIS A 13 0.73 -5.95 3.77
CA HIS A 13 -0.72 -6.10 4.04
C HIS A 13 -1.51 -4.88 3.57
N TRP A 14 -1.10 -3.68 3.98
CA TRP A 14 -1.83 -2.45 3.61
C TRP A 14 -1.70 -2.11 2.12
N LEU A 15 -0.54 -2.35 1.51
CA LEU A 15 -0.37 -2.17 0.07
C LEU A 15 -1.25 -3.14 -0.73
N ARG A 16 -1.43 -4.37 -0.24
CA ARG A 16 -2.34 -5.34 -0.86
C ARG A 16 -3.78 -4.85 -0.79
N ILE A 17 -4.24 -4.38 0.38
CA ILE A 17 -5.58 -3.80 0.53
C ILE A 17 -5.82 -2.65 -0.46
N VAL A 18 -4.85 -1.72 -0.62
CA VAL A 18 -5.01 -0.60 -1.56
C VAL A 18 -5.03 -1.08 -3.01
N ALA A 19 -4.22 -2.09 -3.36
CA ALA A 19 -4.24 -2.69 -4.69
C ALA A 19 -5.58 -3.37 -4.98
N ASP A 20 -6.08 -4.17 -4.05
CA ASP A 20 -7.34 -4.91 -4.20
C ASP A 20 -8.54 -3.94 -4.28
N ASN A 21 -8.55 -2.87 -3.47
CA ASN A 21 -9.55 -1.80 -3.54
C ASN A 21 -9.56 -1.03 -4.88
N SER A 22 -8.50 -1.14 -5.70
CA SER A 22 -8.42 -0.48 -7.00
C SER A 22 -9.09 -1.30 -8.12
N GLU A 23 -9.47 -2.54 -7.87
CA GLU A 23 -10.08 -3.42 -8.85
C GLU A 23 -11.57 -3.08 -9.06
N PRO A 24 -12.09 -3.12 -10.31
CA PRO A 24 -13.50 -2.86 -10.57
C PRO A 24 -14.43 -3.82 -9.83
N GLY A 25 -15.34 -3.27 -9.02
CA GLY A 25 -16.29 -4.07 -8.23
C GLY A 25 -15.72 -4.66 -6.94
N ALA A 26 -14.51 -4.25 -6.53
CA ALA A 26 -13.92 -4.68 -5.27
C ALA A 26 -14.73 -4.23 -4.05
N VAL A 27 -14.67 -5.03 -2.99
CA VAL A 27 -15.21 -4.64 -1.68
C VAL A 27 -14.23 -3.66 -1.05
N GLN A 28 -14.69 -2.43 -0.83
CA GLN A 28 -13.85 -1.37 -0.25
C GLN A 28 -13.52 -1.68 1.20
N THR A 29 -12.24 -1.91 1.47
CA THR A 29 -11.69 -2.02 2.83
C THR A 29 -11.10 -0.69 3.26
N ALA A 30 -11.51 -0.17 4.42
CA ALA A 30 -11.02 1.10 4.94
C ALA A 30 -9.54 1.02 5.33
N VAL A 31 -8.75 1.98 4.87
CA VAL A 31 -7.35 2.17 5.29
C VAL A 31 -7.33 3.21 6.41
N PRO A 32 -6.78 2.90 7.61
CA PRO A 32 -6.67 3.87 8.69
C PRO A 32 -5.92 5.14 8.27
N ALA A 33 -6.36 6.31 8.74
CA ALA A 33 -5.81 7.59 8.31
C ALA A 33 -4.29 7.71 8.51
N HIS A 34 -3.77 7.25 9.65
CA HIS A 34 -2.33 7.28 9.95
C HIS A 34 -1.51 6.35 9.03
N VAL A 35 -2.09 5.22 8.60
CA VAL A 35 -1.50 4.32 7.60
C VAL A 35 -1.48 4.99 6.23
N ALA A 36 -2.60 5.57 5.81
CA ALA A 36 -2.71 6.28 4.54
C ALA A 36 -1.74 7.48 4.46
N GLU A 37 -1.58 8.24 5.53
CA GLU A 37 -0.60 9.33 5.65
C GLU A 37 0.83 8.80 5.48
N ALA A 38 1.16 7.68 6.14
CA ALA A 38 2.47 7.08 6.02
C ALA A 38 2.75 6.52 4.61
N LEU A 39 1.78 5.84 3.99
CA LEU A 39 1.89 5.34 2.63
C LEU A 39 2.05 6.48 1.60
N GLN A 40 1.33 7.60 1.77
CA GLN A 40 1.49 8.79 0.94
C GLN A 40 2.87 9.44 1.13
N THR A 41 3.34 9.54 2.38
CA THR A 41 4.70 10.05 2.68
C THR A 41 5.76 9.20 2.00
N LEU A 42 5.57 7.88 1.99
CA LEU A 42 6.40 6.93 1.27
C LEU A 42 6.13 6.92 -0.25
N ARG A 43 5.20 7.73 -0.78
CA ARG A 43 4.79 7.79 -2.20
C ARG A 43 4.31 6.46 -2.77
N CYS A 44 3.74 5.60 -1.92
CA CYS A 44 3.22 4.31 -2.32
C CYS A 44 1.78 4.37 -2.82
N ILE A 45 1.03 5.43 -2.45
CA ILE A 45 -0.36 5.63 -2.84
C ILE A 45 -0.60 7.11 -3.19
N ASP A 46 -1.60 7.35 -4.04
CA ASP A 46 -2.10 8.66 -4.43
C ASP A 46 -3.63 8.73 -4.24
N PRO A 47 -4.23 9.93 -4.07
CA PRO A 47 -5.67 10.08 -4.10
C PRO A 47 -6.23 9.69 -5.47
N GLY A 48 -7.23 8.82 -5.49
CA GLY A 48 -7.98 8.40 -6.68
C GLY A 48 -9.21 9.28 -6.95
N PRO A 49 -9.83 9.14 -8.13
CA PRO A 49 -10.93 10.00 -8.59
C PRO A 49 -12.20 9.90 -7.72
N ASP A 50 -12.43 8.75 -7.08
CA ASP A 50 -13.63 8.49 -6.28
C ASP A 50 -13.40 8.63 -4.77
N GLY A 51 -12.32 9.30 -4.36
CA GLY A 51 -11.91 9.41 -2.96
C GLY A 51 -11.26 8.13 -2.39
N ALA A 52 -11.14 7.07 -3.20
CA ALA A 52 -10.37 5.88 -2.88
C ALA A 52 -8.86 6.10 -3.10
N TRP A 53 -8.03 5.37 -2.36
CA TRP A 53 -6.58 5.38 -2.58
C TRP A 53 -6.22 4.55 -3.81
N ARG A 54 -5.32 5.07 -4.65
CA ARG A 54 -4.74 4.36 -5.78
C ARG A 54 -3.30 3.98 -5.47
N ILE A 55 -2.92 2.72 -5.70
CA ILE A 55 -1.52 2.29 -5.56
C ILE A 55 -0.66 2.87 -6.70
N THR A 56 0.52 3.39 -6.36
CA THR A 56 1.50 3.90 -7.33
C THR A 56 2.39 2.79 -7.87
N GLU A 57 3.17 3.05 -8.93
CA GLU A 57 4.20 2.10 -9.39
C GLU A 57 5.24 1.80 -8.31
N LYS A 58 5.60 2.80 -7.49
CA LYS A 58 6.47 2.58 -6.34
C LYS A 58 5.79 1.68 -5.30
N GLY A 59 4.51 1.90 -5.02
CA GLY A 59 3.73 1.04 -4.11
C GLY A 59 3.69 -0.40 -4.59
N LYS A 60 3.47 -0.63 -5.89
CA LYS A 60 3.51 -1.97 -6.51
C LYS A 60 4.89 -2.62 -6.37
N LEU A 61 5.97 -1.86 -6.59
CA LEU A 61 7.32 -2.38 -6.38
C LEU A 61 7.55 -2.76 -4.92
N ALA A 62 7.19 -1.89 -3.97
CA ALA A 62 7.31 -2.17 -2.54
C ALA A 62 6.50 -3.42 -2.12
N LEU A 63 5.29 -3.59 -2.66
CA LEU A 63 4.47 -4.78 -2.43
C LEU A 63 5.16 -6.05 -2.92
N ARG A 64 5.77 -6.03 -4.11
CA ARG A 64 6.55 -7.17 -4.62
C ARG A 64 7.76 -7.45 -3.74
N MET A 65 8.43 -6.41 -3.23
CA MET A 65 9.61 -6.55 -2.37
C MET A 65 9.32 -7.21 -1.01
N GLU A 66 8.07 -7.13 -0.54
CA GLU A 66 7.62 -7.84 0.67
C GLU A 66 7.36 -9.34 0.42
N GLU A 67 7.31 -9.80 -0.83
CA GLU A 67 7.11 -11.21 -1.14
C GLU A 67 8.37 -12.03 -0.81
N PRO A 68 8.24 -13.25 -0.23
CA PRO A 68 9.38 -14.08 0.20
C PRO A 68 10.42 -14.38 -0.90
N GLY A 69 10.08 -14.21 -2.18
CA GLY A 69 10.95 -14.43 -3.33
C GLY A 69 11.72 -13.20 -3.82
N ALA A 70 11.41 -11.99 -3.36
CA ALA A 70 11.88 -10.75 -3.99
C ALA A 70 13.36 -10.41 -3.75
N LEU A 71 14.01 -11.09 -2.81
CA LEU A 71 15.43 -10.92 -2.49
C LEU A 71 16.31 -12.11 -2.93
N HIS A 72 15.78 -13.06 -3.71
CA HIS A 72 16.58 -14.12 -4.32
C HIS A 72 16.98 -13.76 -5.75
N LEU A 73 17.92 -12.83 -5.90
CA LEU A 73 18.79 -12.78 -7.07
C LEU A 73 19.99 -13.70 -6.78
N ARG A 74 19.98 -14.89 -7.38
CA ARG A 74 21.17 -15.74 -7.50
C ARG A 74 21.86 -15.43 -8.81
#